data_AF-A0A7Z0HTC6-F1
#
_entry.id   AF-A0A7Z0HTC6-F1
#
_cell.length_a   1.000
_cell.length_b   1.000
_cell.length_c   1.000
_cell.angle_alpha   90.00
_cell.angle_beta   90.00
_cell.angle_gamma   90.00
#
_symmetry.space_group_name_H-M   'P 1'
#
loop_
_entity.id
_entity.type
_entity.pdbx_description
1 polymer ?
#
loop_
_entity_poly.entity_id
_entity_poly.type
_entity_poly.pdbx_seq_one_letter_code
_entity_poly.pdbx_strand_id
1 'polypeptide(L)'
;MRFKKILTLFVLAVSLFTVTSLYPSPVKADTANNYNITIDGNFEDWADKPKTDIFFDYNNGNVTKQGSFLSDDKYLYIYIDMDPYNKGHNYRFQGSGWNVQVGNNITSLTFSVDGGIWSLQPGSKAAISSVWSWSNNDPDKLFINQQIPGVTGYVTTEKSSNGWAYRDRAEIKIPLSGFLKNSDMVQSLIIYDTDNMGQQKVTVTGASTGGNLIVLSGFIMAILLVLFGKFLKNRKRG
;
A
#
# COMPACT_ATOMS: atom_id res chain seq x y z
N MET A 1 33.42 -28.37 -16.80
CA MET A 1 33.28 -28.77 -15.38
C MET A 1 32.87 -27.62 -14.43
N ARG A 2 33.38 -26.39 -14.62
CA ARG A 2 33.09 -25.25 -13.72
C ARG A 2 31.63 -24.77 -13.73
N PHE A 3 30.96 -24.82 -14.89
CA PHE A 3 29.57 -24.36 -15.02
C PHE A 3 28.54 -25.23 -14.29
N LYS A 4 28.72 -26.56 -14.32
CA LYS A 4 27.84 -27.49 -13.60
C LYS A 4 27.94 -27.27 -12.08
N LYS A 5 29.13 -26.99 -11.54
CA LYS A 5 29.34 -26.71 -10.11
C LYS A 5 28.68 -25.39 -9.66
N ILE A 6 28.73 -24.35 -10.49
CA ILE A 6 28.09 -23.05 -10.20
C ILE A 6 26.56 -23.16 -10.26
N LEU A 7 26.02 -23.91 -11.23
CA LEU A 7 24.58 -24.15 -11.35
C LEU A 7 24.04 -24.96 -10.16
N THR A 8 24.79 -25.96 -9.68
CA THR A 8 24.40 -26.76 -8.51
C THR A 8 24.45 -25.93 -7.22
N LEU A 9 25.45 -25.04 -7.05
CA LEU A 9 25.48 -24.11 -5.91
C LEU A 9 24.32 -23.11 -5.95
N PHE A 10 23.95 -22.62 -7.13
CA PHE A 10 22.86 -21.67 -7.29
C PHE A 10 21.49 -22.33 -7.01
N VAL A 11 21.29 -23.57 -7.48
CA VAL A 11 20.09 -24.34 -7.17
C VAL A 11 20.03 -24.66 -5.67
N LEU A 12 21.13 -25.06 -5.02
CA LEU A 12 21.13 -25.28 -3.57
C LEU A 12 20.84 -24.01 -2.76
N ALA A 13 21.38 -22.86 -3.18
CA ALA A 13 21.11 -21.58 -2.52
C ALA A 13 19.65 -21.15 -2.64
N VAL A 14 19.03 -21.37 -3.82
CA VAL A 14 17.59 -21.13 -4.04
C VAL A 14 16.75 -22.12 -3.24
N SER A 15 17.15 -23.40 -3.17
CA SER A 15 16.46 -24.42 -2.37
C SER A 15 16.50 -24.12 -0.87
N LEU A 16 17.66 -23.70 -0.32
CA LEU A 16 17.75 -23.32 1.09
C LEU A 16 16.91 -22.07 1.40
N PHE A 17 16.85 -21.09 0.48
CA PHE A 17 15.97 -19.93 0.61
C PHE A 17 14.48 -20.32 0.63
N THR A 18 14.07 -21.31 -0.17
CA THR A 18 12.67 -21.76 -0.22
C THR A 18 12.24 -22.58 1.00
N VAL A 19 13.16 -23.29 1.67
CA VAL A 19 12.81 -24.10 2.84
C VAL A 19 12.65 -23.23 4.09
N THR A 20 13.42 -22.14 4.23
CA THR A 20 13.24 -21.17 5.33
C THR A 20 11.98 -20.31 5.18
N SER A 21 11.44 -20.17 3.96
CA SER A 21 10.18 -19.44 3.72
C SER A 21 8.91 -20.25 3.96
N LEU A 22 9.02 -21.58 4.13
CA LEU A 22 7.84 -22.47 4.28
C LEU A 22 7.46 -22.75 5.75
N TYR A 23 8.32 -22.38 6.71
CA TYR A 23 8.03 -22.50 8.13
C TYR A 23 8.52 -21.25 8.89
N PRO A 24 7.81 -20.10 8.80
CA PRO A 24 8.04 -19.04 9.75
C PRO A 24 7.71 -19.57 11.15
N SER A 25 8.73 -19.78 11.99
CA SER A 25 8.50 -19.87 13.43
C SER A 25 7.78 -18.60 13.86
N PRO A 26 6.72 -18.67 14.69
CA PRO A 26 6.08 -17.49 15.24
C PRO A 26 7.06 -16.84 16.23
N VAL A 27 7.95 -16.01 15.70
CA VAL A 27 8.70 -15.06 16.53
C VAL A 27 7.70 -13.98 16.89
N LYS A 28 7.19 -14.02 18.13
CA LYS A 28 6.49 -12.86 18.70
C LYS A 28 7.51 -11.73 18.80
N ALA A 29 7.33 -10.68 18.00
CA ALA A 29 8.08 -9.46 18.15
C ALA A 29 7.59 -8.72 19.39
N ASP A 30 8.48 -8.55 20.37
CA ASP A 30 8.31 -7.62 21.47
C ASP A 30 8.94 -6.28 21.06
N THR A 31 8.20 -5.49 20.27
CA THR A 31 8.33 -4.03 20.18
C THR A 31 7.16 -3.52 19.36
N ALA A 32 6.23 -2.80 19.99
CA ALA A 32 5.27 -1.98 19.26
C ALA A 32 6.05 -1.00 18.37
N ASN A 33 5.88 -1.08 17.05
CA ASN A 33 6.53 -0.16 16.13
C ASN A 33 5.96 1.24 16.36
N ASN A 34 6.69 2.10 17.08
CA ASN A 34 6.30 3.50 17.19
C ASN A 34 6.84 4.27 15.98
N TYR A 35 6.01 4.39 14.93
CA TYR A 35 6.35 5.19 13.76
C TYR A 35 6.44 6.70 14.06
N ASN A 36 6.13 7.13 15.28
CA ASN A 36 5.99 8.53 15.69
C ASN A 36 5.02 9.30 14.80
N ILE A 37 3.95 8.63 14.36
CA ILE A 37 2.90 9.21 13.53
C ILE A 37 1.73 9.63 14.42
N THR A 38 1.29 10.87 14.28
CA THR A 38 0.14 11.45 14.97
C THR A 38 -0.92 11.84 13.94
N ILE A 39 -2.07 11.18 14.00
CA ILE A 39 -3.17 11.48 13.08
C ILE A 39 -3.90 12.75 13.54
N ASP A 40 -3.54 13.91 12.98
CA ASP A 40 -4.06 15.23 13.33
C ASP A 40 -4.31 16.16 12.13
N GLY A 41 -4.00 15.72 10.92
CA GLY A 41 -4.07 16.43 9.64
C GLY A 41 -2.89 17.34 9.34
N ASN A 42 -1.85 17.33 10.18
CA ASN A 42 -0.51 17.76 9.86
C ASN A 42 0.26 16.56 9.28
N PHE A 43 1.19 16.80 8.34
CA PHE A 43 1.83 15.71 7.57
C PHE A 43 3.35 15.66 7.73
N GLU A 44 3.93 16.47 8.63
CA GLU A 44 5.39 16.55 8.83
C GLU A 44 5.99 15.24 9.36
N ASP A 45 5.25 14.52 10.19
CA ASP A 45 5.60 13.19 10.73
C ASP A 45 5.66 12.10 9.65
N TRP A 46 5.11 12.35 8.46
CA TRP A 46 5.24 11.48 7.30
C TRP A 46 6.46 11.77 6.43
N ALA A 47 7.17 12.90 6.61
CA ALA A 47 8.19 13.38 5.69
C ALA A 47 9.33 12.38 5.44
N ASP A 48 9.81 11.72 6.51
CA ASP A 48 10.88 10.72 6.49
C ASP A 48 10.40 9.29 6.19
N LYS A 49 9.09 9.06 6.11
CA LYS A 49 8.52 7.73 5.84
C LYS A 49 8.68 7.36 4.37
N PRO A 50 8.94 6.07 4.04
CA PRO A 50 9.11 5.66 2.66
C PRO A 50 7.81 5.87 1.87
N LYS A 51 7.94 6.42 0.67
CA LYS A 51 6.82 6.79 -0.19
C LYS A 51 6.92 6.09 -1.53
N THR A 52 5.77 5.74 -2.07
CA THR A 52 5.60 5.11 -3.36
C THR A 52 4.96 6.09 -4.31
N ASP A 53 5.61 6.34 -5.44
CA ASP A 53 5.01 7.07 -6.54
C ASP A 53 3.93 6.22 -7.20
N ILE A 54 2.77 6.82 -7.42
CA ILE A 54 1.59 6.20 -8.00
C ILE A 54 1.20 7.02 -9.24
N PHE A 55 0.95 6.33 -10.34
CA PHE A 55 0.67 6.90 -11.65
C PHE A 55 -0.22 5.98 -12.46
N PHE A 56 -0.89 6.56 -13.44
CA PHE A 56 -1.57 5.74 -14.43
C PHE A 56 -0.59 5.27 -15.50
N ASP A 57 -0.68 4.00 -15.93
CA ASP A 57 0.22 3.46 -16.95
C ASP A 57 0.20 4.27 -18.26
N TYR A 58 -0.94 4.86 -18.60
CA TYR A 58 -1.11 5.74 -19.76
C TYR A 58 -0.45 7.12 -19.60
N ASN A 59 0.01 7.48 -18.39
CA ASN A 59 0.69 8.74 -18.12
C ASN A 59 2.22 8.67 -18.33
N ASN A 60 2.73 7.62 -18.98
CA ASN A 60 4.15 7.44 -19.29
C ASN A 60 5.08 7.63 -18.07
N GLY A 61 4.66 7.16 -16.90
CA GLY A 61 5.42 7.30 -15.65
C GLY A 61 5.36 8.69 -15.00
N ASN A 62 4.52 9.61 -15.51
CA ASN A 62 4.26 10.87 -14.83
C ASN A 62 3.46 10.60 -13.55
N VAL A 63 4.13 10.80 -12.42
CA VAL A 63 3.57 10.63 -11.08
C VAL A 63 2.41 11.57 -10.87
N THR A 64 1.25 10.99 -10.55
CA THR A 64 0.04 11.73 -10.24
C THR A 64 -0.24 11.75 -8.75
N LYS A 65 0.22 10.74 -8.00
CA LYS A 65 -0.03 10.60 -6.56
C LYS A 65 1.19 10.00 -5.86
N GLN A 66 1.27 10.12 -4.54
CA GLN A 66 2.31 9.48 -3.75
C GLN A 66 1.74 8.97 -2.44
N GLY A 67 1.97 7.69 -2.11
CA GLY A 67 1.44 7.06 -0.90
C GLY A 67 2.54 6.50 0.01
N SER A 68 2.34 6.58 1.31
CA SER A 68 3.14 5.88 2.33
C SER A 68 2.22 4.96 3.11
N PHE A 69 2.60 3.69 3.20
CA PHE A 69 1.77 2.65 3.79
C PHE A 69 2.61 1.86 4.78
N LEU A 70 2.24 1.92 6.05
CA LEU A 70 2.95 1.30 7.15
C LEU A 70 1.97 0.50 7.99
N SER A 71 2.44 -0.54 8.65
CA SER A 71 1.58 -1.35 9.51
C SER A 71 2.37 -1.96 10.65
N ASP A 72 1.79 -1.94 11.84
CA ASP A 72 2.27 -2.69 13.00
C ASP A 72 1.33 -3.87 13.32
N ASP A 73 1.41 -4.42 14.52
CA ASP A 73 0.57 -5.52 15.00
C ASP A 73 -0.92 -5.13 15.13
N LYS A 74 -1.22 -3.84 15.24
CA LYS A 74 -2.56 -3.33 15.60
C LYS A 74 -3.21 -2.50 14.51
N TYR A 75 -2.42 -1.74 13.74
CA TYR A 75 -2.91 -0.68 12.88
C TYR A 75 -2.26 -0.73 11.50
N LEU A 76 -3.07 -0.39 10.50
CA LEU A 76 -2.62 0.10 9.20
C LEU A 76 -2.60 1.63 9.24
N TYR A 77 -1.47 2.21 8.85
CA TYR A 77 -1.26 3.64 8.70
C TYR A 77 -1.14 3.96 7.21
N ILE A 78 -1.98 4.88 6.74
CA ILE A 78 -2.04 5.33 5.35
C ILE A 78 -1.73 6.81 5.33
N TYR A 79 -0.81 7.22 4.46
CA TYR A 79 -0.69 8.57 3.96
C TYR A 79 -0.86 8.53 2.44
N ILE A 80 -1.62 9.48 1.90
CA ILE A 80 -1.75 9.66 0.46
C ILE A 80 -1.73 11.14 0.12
N ASP A 81 -0.98 11.42 -0.92
CA ASP A 81 -0.90 12.71 -1.55
C ASP A 81 -1.44 12.61 -2.97
N MET A 82 -2.48 13.37 -3.26
CA MET A 82 -3.16 13.27 -4.55
C MET A 82 -2.49 14.11 -5.65
N ASP A 83 -1.51 14.95 -5.36
CA ASP A 83 -0.73 15.70 -6.36
C ASP A 83 0.64 16.12 -5.76
N PRO A 84 1.56 15.15 -5.50
CA PRO A 84 2.74 15.34 -4.66
C PRO A 84 3.69 16.44 -5.16
N TYR A 85 3.72 16.64 -6.47
CA TYR A 85 4.58 17.61 -7.15
C TYR A 85 3.84 18.89 -7.52
N ASN A 86 2.61 19.07 -7.02
CA ASN A 86 1.81 20.27 -7.16
C ASN A 86 1.68 20.74 -8.62
N LYS A 87 1.41 19.78 -9.53
CA LYS A 87 1.31 20.02 -10.98
C LYS A 87 -0.06 20.56 -11.39
N GLY A 88 -0.99 20.67 -10.44
CA GLY A 88 -2.28 21.30 -10.65
C GLY A 88 -3.30 20.37 -11.31
N HIS A 89 -3.21 19.07 -11.01
CA HIS A 89 -4.08 18.05 -11.61
C HIS A 89 -5.52 18.06 -11.08
N ASN A 90 -5.80 18.83 -10.02
CA ASN A 90 -7.11 18.94 -9.38
C ASN A 90 -7.64 17.59 -8.83
N TYR A 91 -6.74 16.77 -8.29
CA TYR A 91 -7.11 15.47 -7.75
C TYR A 91 -7.59 15.58 -6.29
N ARG A 92 -8.83 15.14 -6.08
CA ARG A 92 -9.46 15.00 -4.77
C ARG A 92 -9.21 13.63 -4.19
N PHE A 93 -9.19 13.52 -2.86
CA PHE A 93 -9.13 12.24 -2.15
C PHE A 93 -10.23 11.31 -2.66
N GLN A 94 -9.90 10.04 -2.84
CA GLN A 94 -10.85 9.05 -3.34
C GLN A 94 -11.31 8.22 -2.16
N GLY A 95 -12.60 8.29 -1.83
CA GLY A 95 -13.13 7.55 -0.68
C GLY A 95 -13.25 6.05 -0.95
N SER A 96 -13.51 5.64 -2.18
CA SER A 96 -13.71 4.24 -2.57
C SER A 96 -12.58 3.73 -3.45
N GLY A 97 -12.53 2.40 -3.65
CA GLY A 97 -11.58 1.74 -4.56
C GLY A 97 -10.37 1.12 -3.87
N TRP A 98 -10.17 1.39 -2.58
CA TRP A 98 -9.03 0.88 -1.81
C TRP A 98 -9.19 -0.60 -1.54
N ASN A 99 -8.25 -1.42 -1.98
CA ASN A 99 -8.22 -2.84 -1.70
C ASN A 99 -7.00 -3.19 -0.86
N VAL A 100 -7.23 -3.96 0.21
CA VAL A 100 -6.18 -4.56 1.02
C VAL A 100 -6.20 -6.07 0.81
N GLN A 101 -5.10 -6.62 0.33
CA GLN A 101 -4.93 -8.05 0.12
C GLN A 101 -3.96 -8.64 1.14
N VAL A 102 -4.40 -9.70 1.84
CA VAL A 102 -3.59 -10.52 2.73
C VAL A 102 -3.72 -11.98 2.30
N GLY A 103 -2.62 -12.55 1.80
CA GLY A 103 -2.67 -13.86 1.13
C GLY A 103 -3.64 -13.82 -0.07
N ASN A 104 -4.67 -14.66 -0.03
CA ASN A 104 -5.71 -14.73 -1.06
C ASN A 104 -6.97 -13.92 -0.70
N ASN A 105 -7.02 -13.34 0.50
CA ASN A 105 -8.16 -12.56 0.96
C ASN A 105 -8.00 -11.11 0.54
N ILE A 106 -9.05 -10.56 -0.08
CA ILE A 106 -9.13 -9.17 -0.48
C ILE A 106 -10.28 -8.54 0.28
N THR A 107 -10.00 -7.43 0.95
CA THR A 107 -10.99 -6.59 1.60
C THR A 107 -10.93 -5.20 0.98
N SER A 108 -12.07 -4.73 0.50
CA SER A 108 -12.22 -3.37 0.00
C SER A 108 -12.55 -2.44 1.16
N LEU A 109 -11.90 -1.27 1.21
CA LEU A 109 -12.12 -0.21 2.17
C LEU A 109 -12.79 0.98 1.48
N THR A 110 -13.82 1.52 2.12
CA THR A 110 -14.50 2.74 1.67
C THR A 110 -14.48 3.76 2.80
N PHE A 111 -13.91 4.92 2.55
CA PHE A 111 -13.76 6.05 3.45
C PHE A 111 -14.84 7.10 3.17
N SER A 112 -15.51 7.53 4.24
CA SER A 112 -16.36 8.72 4.23
C SER A 112 -15.65 9.87 4.92
N VAL A 113 -15.85 11.08 4.42
CA VAL A 113 -15.28 12.31 4.99
C VAL A 113 -16.42 13.16 5.54
N ASP A 114 -16.23 13.75 6.71
CA ASP A 114 -17.20 14.67 7.31
C ASP A 114 -17.50 15.83 6.35
N GLY A 115 -18.78 16.09 6.11
CA GLY A 115 -19.23 17.09 5.12
C GLY A 115 -19.06 16.69 3.65
N GLY A 116 -18.39 15.57 3.37
CA GLY A 116 -18.13 15.04 2.03
C GLY A 116 -16.93 15.68 1.32
N ILE A 117 -16.14 14.86 0.62
CA ILE A 117 -14.88 15.26 -0.04
C ILE A 117 -15.08 16.45 -1.00
N TRP A 118 -16.19 16.45 -1.74
CA TRP A 118 -16.47 17.46 -2.76
C TRP A 118 -16.88 18.82 -2.21
N SER A 119 -17.18 18.92 -0.91
CA SER A 119 -17.52 20.20 -0.27
C SER A 119 -16.29 20.91 0.32
N LEU A 120 -15.16 20.21 0.48
CA LEU A 120 -13.96 20.74 1.10
C LEU A 120 -13.36 21.89 0.27
N GLN A 121 -13.07 22.99 0.96
CA GLN A 121 -12.46 24.20 0.41
C GLN A 121 -10.95 24.21 0.66
N PRO A 122 -10.16 24.97 -0.12
CA PRO A 122 -8.73 25.16 0.17
C PRO A 122 -8.48 25.70 1.58
N GLY A 123 -7.47 25.13 2.24
CA GLY A 123 -7.13 25.45 3.63
C GLY A 123 -8.04 24.79 4.67
N SER A 124 -9.03 23.98 4.23
CA SER A 124 -9.87 23.21 5.14
C SER A 124 -9.30 21.83 5.42
N LYS A 125 -9.69 21.31 6.59
CA LYS A 125 -9.43 19.95 7.03
C LYS A 125 -10.76 19.35 7.51
N ALA A 126 -11.00 18.09 7.17
CA ALA A 126 -12.14 17.32 7.64
C ALA A 126 -11.71 15.93 8.13
N ALA A 127 -12.42 15.40 9.12
CA ALA A 127 -12.14 14.07 9.63
C ALA A 127 -12.69 12.98 8.69
N ILE A 128 -12.06 11.80 8.73
CA ILE A 128 -12.66 10.57 8.22
C ILE A 128 -13.78 10.19 9.18
N SER A 129 -15.02 10.22 8.70
CA SER A 129 -16.22 10.02 9.51
C SER A 129 -16.58 8.55 9.69
N SER A 130 -16.24 7.72 8.69
CA SER A 130 -16.39 6.27 8.78
C SER A 130 -15.49 5.57 7.75
N VAL A 131 -15.13 4.34 8.08
CA VAL A 131 -14.52 3.40 7.13
C VAL A 131 -15.32 2.12 7.15
N TRP A 132 -15.73 1.69 5.97
CA TRP A 132 -16.44 0.44 5.77
C TRP A 132 -15.51 -0.58 5.13
N SER A 133 -15.55 -1.81 5.62
CA SER A 133 -14.90 -2.96 5.02
C SER A 133 -15.93 -3.80 4.30
N TRP A 134 -15.59 -4.21 3.08
CA TRP A 134 -16.41 -5.10 2.28
C TRP A 134 -15.58 -6.22 1.66
N SER A 135 -16.16 -7.41 1.59
CA SER A 135 -15.50 -8.62 1.13
C SER A 135 -16.49 -9.45 0.32
N ASN A 136 -16.08 -9.89 -0.87
CA ASN A 136 -16.91 -10.73 -1.73
C ASN A 136 -16.89 -12.19 -1.30
N ASN A 137 -18.05 -12.66 -0.82
CA ASN A 137 -18.50 -14.05 -0.61
C ASN A 137 -17.46 -15.16 -0.85
N ASP A 138 -16.75 -15.52 0.20
CA ASP A 138 -16.11 -16.83 0.35
C ASP A 138 -16.40 -17.28 1.79
N PRO A 139 -16.89 -18.51 2.03
CA PRO A 139 -17.22 -19.01 3.36
C PRO A 139 -16.07 -18.93 4.40
N ASP A 140 -14.83 -18.73 3.95
CA ASP A 140 -13.66 -18.54 4.81
C ASP A 140 -13.30 -17.05 5.11
N LYS A 141 -14.10 -16.09 4.63
CA LYS A 141 -13.85 -14.64 4.79
C LYS A 141 -14.59 -14.06 6.00
N LEU A 142 -13.82 -13.34 6.82
CA LEU A 142 -14.08 -13.15 8.25
C LEU A 142 -15.00 -11.98 8.63
N PHE A 143 -15.20 -11.02 7.74
CA PHE A 143 -16.07 -9.87 7.96
C PHE A 143 -16.71 -9.45 6.63
N ILE A 144 -18.03 -9.32 6.61
CA ILE A 144 -18.80 -8.90 5.43
C ILE A 144 -19.51 -7.60 5.78
N ASN A 145 -19.27 -6.57 4.97
CA ASN A 145 -19.99 -5.29 4.98
C ASN A 145 -20.17 -4.69 6.38
N GLN A 146 -19.07 -4.29 7.01
CA GLN A 146 -19.09 -3.72 8.36
C GLN A 146 -18.30 -2.42 8.44
N GLN A 147 -18.78 -1.50 9.26
CA GLN A 147 -18.01 -0.34 9.68
C GLN A 147 -16.87 -0.78 10.61
N ILE A 148 -15.68 -0.22 10.40
CA ILE A 148 -14.52 -0.45 11.24
C ILE A 148 -14.54 0.57 12.39
N PRO A 149 -14.71 0.15 13.65
CA PRO A 149 -14.64 1.06 14.79
C PRO A 149 -13.19 1.49 15.05
N GLY A 150 -13.01 2.64 15.71
CA GLY A 150 -11.70 3.09 16.18
C GLY A 150 -10.76 3.63 15.09
N VAL A 151 -11.28 3.93 13.89
CA VAL A 151 -10.52 4.64 12.85
C VAL A 151 -10.37 6.10 13.23
N THR A 152 -9.17 6.64 13.01
CA THR A 152 -8.89 8.07 13.06
C THR A 152 -8.27 8.48 11.75
N GLY A 153 -8.66 9.62 11.18
CA GLY A 153 -8.08 10.10 9.93
C GLY A 153 -8.53 11.52 9.61
N TYR A 154 -7.75 12.19 8.76
CA TYR A 154 -8.05 13.51 8.25
C TYR A 154 -7.76 13.61 6.76
N VAL A 155 -8.54 14.44 6.08
CA VAL A 155 -8.29 14.93 4.72
C VAL A 155 -8.11 16.44 4.81
N THR A 156 -7.00 16.94 4.26
CA THR A 156 -6.70 18.37 4.15
C THR A 156 -6.68 18.74 2.67
N THR A 157 -7.44 19.77 2.30
CA THR A 157 -7.51 20.28 0.93
C THR A 157 -6.66 21.54 0.81
N GLU A 158 -5.75 21.56 -0.16
CA GLU A 158 -4.87 22.70 -0.43
C GLU A 158 -5.08 23.22 -1.84
N LYS A 159 -4.73 24.50 -2.03
CA LYS A 159 -4.70 25.12 -3.35
C LYS A 159 -3.41 24.71 -4.07
N SER A 160 -3.52 24.24 -5.30
CA SER A 160 -2.35 23.94 -6.11
C SER A 160 -1.62 25.22 -6.54
N SER A 161 -0.36 25.07 -6.96
CA SER A 161 0.55 26.14 -7.39
C SER A 161 -0.03 27.02 -8.50
N ASN A 162 -0.84 26.43 -9.38
CA ASN A 162 -1.48 27.13 -10.49
C ASN A 162 -2.66 28.03 -10.06
N GLY A 163 -3.08 27.99 -8.79
CA GLY A 163 -4.06 28.95 -8.28
C GLY A 163 -5.53 28.65 -8.62
N TRP A 164 -5.85 27.50 -9.23
CA TRP A 164 -7.23 27.07 -9.45
C TRP A 164 -7.49 25.60 -9.13
N ALA A 165 -6.48 24.74 -9.22
CA ALA A 165 -6.63 23.32 -8.88
C ALA A 165 -6.51 23.08 -7.37
N TYR A 166 -7.01 21.92 -6.96
CA TYR A 166 -6.92 21.43 -5.59
C TYR A 166 -6.00 20.21 -5.50
N ARG A 167 -5.37 20.05 -4.33
CA ARG A 167 -4.64 18.86 -3.94
C ARG A 167 -5.11 18.44 -2.56
N ASP A 168 -5.64 17.23 -2.47
CA ASP A 168 -5.96 16.64 -1.18
C ASP A 168 -4.77 15.81 -0.67
N ARG A 169 -4.51 15.92 0.63
CA ARG A 169 -3.63 15.04 1.38
C ARG A 169 -4.45 14.37 2.46
N ALA A 170 -4.26 13.07 2.66
CA ALA A 170 -4.97 12.34 3.69
C ALA A 170 -4.03 11.46 4.50
N GLU A 171 -4.34 11.34 5.79
CA GLU A 171 -3.72 10.39 6.68
C GLU A 171 -4.76 9.64 7.51
N ILE A 172 -4.54 8.35 7.72
CA ILE A 172 -5.53 7.45 8.30
C ILE A 172 -4.84 6.35 9.10
N LYS A 173 -5.37 6.08 10.29
CA LYS A 173 -5.00 4.93 11.12
C LYS A 173 -6.22 4.02 11.28
N ILE A 174 -6.09 2.77 10.84
CA ILE A 174 -7.16 1.79 10.78
C ILE A 174 -6.80 0.58 11.63
N PRO A 175 -7.62 0.19 12.63
CA PRO A 175 -7.40 -1.05 13.36
C PRO A 175 -7.45 -2.27 12.42
N LEU A 176 -6.39 -3.08 12.42
CA LEU A 176 -6.30 -4.29 11.59
C LEU A 176 -7.38 -5.30 11.95
N SER A 177 -7.73 -5.41 13.23
CA SER A 177 -8.82 -6.28 13.72
C SER A 177 -10.19 -5.96 13.12
N GLY A 178 -10.37 -4.76 12.55
CA GLY A 178 -11.58 -4.37 11.86
C GLY A 178 -11.78 -5.04 10.51
N PHE A 179 -10.74 -5.62 9.92
CA PHE A 179 -10.79 -6.24 8.61
C PHE A 179 -9.92 -7.52 8.47
N LEU A 180 -9.19 -7.91 9.53
CA LEU A 180 -8.33 -9.09 9.59
C LEU A 180 -8.57 -9.84 10.92
N LYS A 181 -8.79 -11.17 10.88
CA LYS A 181 -9.01 -11.97 12.11
C LYS A 181 -7.74 -12.22 12.91
N ASN A 182 -6.64 -12.49 12.22
CA ASN A 182 -5.35 -12.83 12.82
C ASN A 182 -4.31 -11.78 12.41
N SER A 183 -4.57 -10.50 12.73
CA SER A 183 -3.70 -9.36 12.40
C SER A 183 -2.24 -9.61 12.80
N ASP A 184 -2.04 -10.22 13.96
CA ASP A 184 -0.73 -10.50 14.56
C ASP A 184 0.12 -11.49 13.74
N MET A 185 -0.51 -12.24 12.83
CA MET A 185 0.14 -13.23 11.97
C MET A 185 0.43 -12.69 10.55
N VAL A 186 0.04 -11.45 10.26
CA VAL A 186 0.22 -10.87 8.94
C VAL A 186 1.66 -10.47 8.75
N GLN A 187 2.33 -11.10 7.79
CA GLN A 187 3.72 -10.80 7.43
C GLN A 187 3.81 -9.76 6.30
N SER A 188 2.76 -9.66 5.48
CA SER A 188 2.68 -8.70 4.40
C SER A 188 1.24 -8.42 4.01
N LEU A 189 0.97 -7.18 3.60
CA LEU A 189 -0.28 -6.75 2.98
C LEU A 189 0.01 -6.01 1.67
N ILE A 190 -0.90 -6.11 0.70
CA ILE A 190 -0.82 -5.40 -0.57
C ILE A 190 -1.97 -4.42 -0.66
N ILE A 191 -1.66 -3.15 -0.91
CA ILE A 191 -2.64 -2.07 -1.06
C ILE A 191 -2.66 -1.60 -2.51
N TYR A 192 -3.85 -1.48 -3.08
CA TYR A 192 -4.02 -1.02 -4.46
C TYR A 192 -5.42 -0.47 -4.74
N ASP A 193 -5.49 0.42 -5.72
CA ASP A 193 -6.72 0.86 -6.41
C ASP A 193 -6.36 1.21 -7.85
N THR A 194 -6.70 0.32 -8.78
CA THR A 194 -6.34 0.44 -10.20
C THR A 194 -7.10 1.53 -10.93
N ASP A 195 -8.23 1.98 -10.39
CA ASP A 195 -9.20 2.78 -11.12
C ASP A 195 -9.02 4.26 -10.78
N ASN A 196 -8.83 4.59 -9.50
CA ASN A 196 -8.74 5.99 -9.08
C ASN A 196 -7.36 6.38 -8.54
N MET A 197 -6.59 5.45 -7.96
CA MET A 197 -5.25 5.75 -7.46
C MET A 197 -4.18 5.58 -8.54
N GLY A 198 -4.25 4.52 -9.34
CA GLY A 198 -3.28 4.16 -10.37
C GLY A 198 -2.96 2.67 -10.31
N GLN A 199 -2.31 2.10 -11.33
CA GLN A 199 -2.13 0.65 -11.43
C GLN A 199 -1.08 0.06 -10.47
N GLN A 200 -0.45 0.87 -9.61
CA GLN A 200 0.58 0.40 -8.69
C GLN A 200 -0.03 -0.39 -7.54
N LYS A 201 0.66 -1.47 -7.19
CA LYS A 201 0.40 -2.26 -5.99
C LYS A 201 1.52 -1.99 -5.00
N VAL A 202 1.16 -1.61 -3.79
CA VAL A 202 2.12 -1.34 -2.72
C VAL A 202 2.14 -2.52 -1.77
N THR A 203 3.28 -3.21 -1.68
CA THR A 203 3.47 -4.28 -0.69
C THR A 203 4.10 -3.69 0.56
N VAL A 204 3.36 -3.75 1.66
CA VAL A 204 3.86 -3.47 3.00
C VAL A 204 4.30 -4.82 3.57
N THR A 205 5.62 -5.03 3.70
CA THR A 205 6.17 -6.23 4.35
C THR A 205 6.47 -5.92 5.81
N GLY A 206 6.54 -6.91 6.69
CA GLY A 206 6.93 -6.75 8.10
C GLY A 206 5.87 -6.11 9.00
N ALA A 207 4.58 -6.33 8.72
CA ALA A 207 3.49 -5.85 9.58
C ALA A 207 3.64 -6.34 11.04
N SER A 208 4.23 -7.53 11.27
CA SER A 208 4.57 -8.01 12.62
C SER A 208 6.03 -7.76 13.07
N THR A 209 6.89 -7.13 12.27
CA THR A 209 8.35 -7.01 12.56
C THR A 209 9.01 -5.65 12.22
N GLY A 210 8.25 -4.62 11.85
CA GLY A 210 8.81 -3.28 11.55
C GLY A 210 9.20 -3.14 10.08
N GLY A 211 8.17 -3.16 9.23
CA GLY A 211 8.26 -3.31 7.78
C GLY A 211 9.17 -2.40 6.95
N ASN A 212 9.88 -3.02 6.00
CA ASN A 212 10.44 -2.35 4.82
C ASN A 212 9.42 -2.40 3.66
N LEU A 213 9.17 -1.27 3.01
CA LEU A 213 8.33 -1.18 1.81
C LEU A 213 9.05 -1.80 0.60
N ILE A 214 8.40 -2.72 -0.11
CA ILE A 214 8.85 -3.20 -1.42
C ILE A 214 7.75 -2.89 -2.43
N VAL A 215 8.02 -1.97 -3.35
CA VAL A 215 7.10 -1.62 -4.43
C VAL A 215 7.34 -2.59 -5.59
N LEU A 216 6.33 -3.40 -5.91
CA LEU A 216 6.29 -4.17 -7.15
C LEU A 216 5.32 -3.45 -8.10
N SER A 217 5.84 -2.54 -8.94
CA SER A 217 5.02 -2.02 -10.03
C SER A 217 4.89 -3.10 -11.13
N GLY A 218 3.69 -3.21 -11.72
CA GLY A 218 3.45 -4.16 -12.81
C GLY A 218 4.39 -3.96 -14.00
N PHE A 219 4.86 -2.72 -14.20
CA PHE A 219 5.87 -2.37 -15.20
C PHE A 219 7.27 -2.93 -14.87
N ILE A 220 7.69 -2.89 -13.60
CA ILE A 220 8.95 -3.52 -13.15
C ILE A 220 8.89 -5.04 -13.36
N MET A 221 7.75 -5.68 -13.06
CA MET A 221 7.55 -7.11 -13.33
C MET A 221 7.55 -7.43 -14.83
N ALA A 222 6.91 -6.62 -15.66
CA ALA A 222 6.91 -6.80 -17.11
C ALA A 222 8.33 -6.64 -17.71
N ILE A 223 9.11 -5.65 -17.25
CA ILE A 223 10.52 -5.49 -17.65
C ILE A 223 11.35 -6.69 -17.19
N LEU A 224 11.22 -7.11 -15.92
CA LEU A 224 11.95 -8.26 -15.40
C LEU A 224 11.61 -9.54 -16.17
N LEU A 225 10.34 -9.79 -16.46
CA LEU A 225 9.89 -10.94 -17.25
C LEU A 225 10.38 -10.89 -18.70
N VAL A 226 10.38 -9.71 -19.34
CA VAL A 226 10.92 -9.54 -20.69
C VAL A 226 12.44 -9.73 -20.72
N LEU A 227 13.16 -9.20 -19.74
CA LEU A 227 14.62 -9.35 -19.61
C LEU A 227 14.99 -10.81 -19.31
N PHE A 228 14.29 -11.48 -18.39
CA PHE A 228 14.48 -12.90 -18.11
C PHE A 228 14.13 -13.78 -19.32
N GLY A 229 13.04 -13.49 -20.01
CA GLY A 229 12.62 -14.19 -21.22
C GLY A 229 13.64 -14.07 -22.36
N LYS A 230 14.23 -12.87 -22.56
CA LYS A 230 15.31 -12.66 -23.52
C LYS A 230 16.60 -13.40 -23.12
N PHE A 231 16.95 -13.41 -21.84
CA PHE A 231 18.13 -14.12 -21.33
C PHE A 231 18.02 -15.64 -21.54
N LEU A 232 16.85 -16.22 -21.27
CA LEU A 232 16.56 -17.64 -21.51
C LEU A 232 16.57 -18.00 -23.02
N LYS A 233 16.11 -17.10 -23.88
CA LYS A 233 16.09 -17.31 -25.34
C LYS A 233 17.51 -17.28 -25.94
N ASN A 234 18.38 -16.40 -25.47
CA ASN A 234 19.77 -16.31 -25.95
C ASN A 234 20.62 -17.49 -25.51
N ARG A 235 20.33 -18.09 -24.35
CA ARG A 235 21.03 -19.29 -23.84
C ARG A 235 20.61 -20.59 -24.53
N LYS A 236 19.51 -20.61 -25.29
CA LYS A 236 19.13 -21.74 -26.16
C LYS A 236 19.71 -21.64 -27.57
N ARG A 237 20.36 -20.53 -27.92
CA ARG A 237 20.89 -20.24 -29.26
C ARG A 237 22.42 -20.18 -29.33
N GLY A 238 23.12 -20.42 -28.21
CA GLY A 238 24.57 -20.64 -28.14
C GLY A 238 24.85 -21.93 -27.39
#